data_AF-A0A8T3M4D1-F1
#
_entry.id   AF-A0A8T3M4D1-F1
#
_cell.length_a   1.000
_cell.length_b   1.000
_cell.length_c   1.000
_cell.angle_alpha   90.00
_cell.angle_beta   90.00
_cell.angle_gamma   90.00
#
_symmetry.space_group_name_H-M   'P 1'
#
loop_
_entity.id
_entity.type
_entity.pdbx_description
1 polymer ?
#
loop_
_entity_poly.entity_id
_entity_poly.type
_entity_poly.pdbx_seq_one_letter_code
_entity_poly.pdbx_strand_id
1 'polypeptide(L)' 'MANRGAHAVAERLGTEPVNFPSDHGGFLGGEYGQTGEPDAFGAKLRQVLGEN' A
#
# COMPACT_ATOMS: atom_id res chain seq x y z
N MET A 1 -12.11 -3.84 -3.69
CA MET A 1 -12.26 -4.40 -5.06
C MET A 1 -11.01 -4.22 -5.93
N ALA A 2 -10.30 -3.09 -5.85
CA ALA A 2 -9.12 -2.83 -6.69
C ALA A 2 -7.93 -3.78 -6.46
N ASN A 3 -7.80 -4.42 -5.29
CA ASN A 3 -6.65 -5.27 -4.94
C ASN A 3 -6.58 -6.62 -5.69
N ARG A 4 -7.68 -7.13 -6.27
CA ARG A 4 -7.72 -8.48 -6.86
C ARG A 4 -6.68 -8.68 -7.97
N GLY A 5 -6.44 -7.67 -8.79
CA GLY A 5 -5.45 -7.72 -9.86
C GLY A 5 -4.02 -7.89 -9.32
N ALA A 6 -3.67 -7.15 -8.27
CA ALA A 6 -2.35 -7.23 -7.64
C ALA A 6 -2.09 -8.63 -7.06
N HIS A 7 -3.08 -9.21 -6.35
CA HIS A 7 -2.97 -10.59 -5.83
C HIS A 7 -2.80 -11.62 -6.96
N ALA A 8 -3.59 -11.53 -8.03
CA ALA A 8 -3.53 -12.45 -9.15
C ALA A 8 -2.18 -12.39 -9.91
N VAL A 9 -1.56 -11.22 -10.00
CA VAL A 9 -0.22 -11.05 -10.56
C VAL A 9 0.85 -11.63 -9.62
N ALA A 10 0.77 -11.34 -8.33
CA ALA A 10 1.73 -11.84 -7.34
C ALA A 10 1.77 -13.38 -7.31
N GLU A 11 0.60 -14.01 -7.33
CA GLU A 11 0.46 -15.47 -7.45
C GLU A 11 1.17 -16.03 -8.69
N ARG A 12 0.94 -15.42 -9.87
CA ARG A 12 1.54 -15.85 -11.14
C ARG A 12 3.06 -15.69 -11.17
N LEU A 13 3.58 -14.72 -10.43
CA LEU A 13 5.02 -14.46 -10.31
C LEU A 13 5.67 -15.26 -9.18
N GLY A 14 4.89 -16.01 -8.38
CA GLY A 14 5.40 -16.72 -7.21
C GLY A 14 5.95 -15.80 -6.12
N THR A 15 5.42 -14.58 -6.01
CA THR A 15 5.86 -13.57 -5.03
C THR A 15 4.73 -13.22 -4.06
N GLU A 16 5.10 -12.74 -2.87
CA GLU A 16 4.15 -12.23 -1.89
C GLU A 16 3.80 -10.76 -2.20
N PRO A 17 2.52 -10.39 -2.27
CA PRO A 17 2.14 -8.98 -2.43
C PRO A 17 2.45 -8.20 -1.16
N VAL A 18 3.03 -7.01 -1.32
CA VAL A 18 3.24 -6.09 -0.20
C VAL A 18 1.92 -5.37 0.12
N ASN A 19 1.42 -5.57 1.34
CA ASN A 19 0.29 -4.81 1.85
C ASN A 19 0.76 -3.50 2.48
N PHE A 20 0.11 -2.40 2.11
CA PHE A 20 0.25 -1.10 2.75
C PHE A 20 -0.91 -0.88 3.74
N PRO A 21 -0.69 -0.12 4.83
CA PRO A 21 -1.75 0.25 5.77
C PRO A 21 -2.88 1.03 5.09
N SER A 22 -4.09 0.97 5.69
CA SER A 22 -5.33 1.61 5.21
C SER A 22 -5.84 1.06 3.86
N ASP A 23 -6.75 1.82 3.22
CA ASP A 23 -7.42 1.48 1.96
C ASP A 23 -6.72 2.16 0.75
N HIS A 24 -7.46 2.35 -0.35
CA HIS A 24 -6.95 2.94 -1.59
C HIS A 24 -6.29 4.32 -1.42
N GLY A 25 -6.75 5.10 -0.44
CA GLY A 25 -6.23 6.43 -0.12
C GLY A 25 -5.25 6.46 1.06
N GLY A 26 -4.56 5.34 1.37
CA GLY A 26 -3.71 5.23 2.57
C GLY A 26 -2.62 6.30 2.74
N PHE A 27 -2.22 6.97 1.65
CA PHE A 27 -1.25 8.06 1.65
C PHE A 27 -1.85 9.47 1.84
N LEU A 28 -3.19 9.60 1.91
CA LEU A 28 -3.87 10.89 2.02
C LEU A 28 -4.09 11.29 3.48
N GLY A 29 -3.90 12.58 3.78
CA GLY A 29 -4.08 13.18 5.11
C GLY A 29 -5.48 13.74 5.36
N GLY A 30 -6.41 13.65 4.41
CA GLY A 30 -7.75 14.24 4.49
C GLY A 30 -7.98 15.37 3.47
N GLU A 31 -6.92 15.84 2.82
CA GLU A 31 -7.05 16.67 1.63
C GLU A 31 -7.83 15.84 0.59
N TYR A 32 -8.83 16.41 -0.06
CA TYR A 32 -9.67 15.74 -1.08
C TYR A 32 -10.73 14.76 -0.55
N GLY A 33 -11.05 14.77 0.75
CA GLY A 33 -12.22 14.06 1.29
C GLY A 33 -12.02 12.56 1.50
N GLN A 34 -10.77 12.10 1.48
CA GLN A 34 -10.36 10.75 1.86
C GLN A 34 -9.25 10.86 2.90
N THR A 35 -9.36 10.09 3.97
CA THR A 35 -8.36 10.05 5.05
C THR A 35 -7.85 8.63 5.19
N GLY A 36 -6.54 8.47 5.04
CA GLY A 36 -5.83 7.22 5.22
C GLY A 36 -4.96 7.22 6.48
N GLU A 37 -3.82 6.56 6.39
CA GLU A 37 -2.79 6.49 7.44
C GLU A 37 -1.42 6.90 6.84
N PRO A 38 -1.23 8.18 6.47
CA PRO A 38 -0.09 8.62 5.67
C PRO A 38 1.26 8.35 6.34
N ASP A 39 1.34 8.47 7.67
CA ASP A 39 2.56 8.17 8.43
C ASP A 39 2.93 6.68 8.37
N ALA A 40 1.93 5.80 8.56
CA ALA A 40 2.13 4.35 8.49
C ALA A 40 2.46 3.90 7.05
N PHE A 41 1.79 4.51 6.06
CA PHE A 41 2.11 4.30 4.64
C PHE A 41 3.56 4.68 4.34
N GLY A 42 4.00 5.86 4.78
CA GLY A 42 5.37 6.34 4.58
C GLY A 42 6.42 5.47 5.26
N ALA A 43 6.14 5.00 6.48
CA ALA A 43 7.01 4.05 7.19
C ALA A 43 7.13 2.72 6.43
N LYS A 44 6.01 2.17 5.93
CA LYS A 44 6.02 0.95 5.13
C LYS A 44 6.76 1.13 3.80
N LEU A 45 6.62 2.29 3.16
CA LEU A 45 7.30 2.59 1.90
C LEU A 45 8.82 2.58 2.06
N ARG A 46 9.35 3.25 3.09
CA ARG A 46 10.80 3.25 3.38
C ARG A 46 11.32 1.84 3.63
N GLN A 47 10.59 1.03 4.41
CA GLN A 47 10.93 -0.38 4.62
C GLN A 47 11.04 -1.16 3.30
N VAL A 48 10.10 -0.95 2.37
CA VAL A 48 10.07 -1.64 1.07
C VAL A 48 11.21 -1.19 0.16
N LEU A 49 11.55 0.09 0.18
CA LEU A 49 12.65 0.65 -0.63
C LEU A 49 14.04 0.32 -0.07
N GLY A 50 14.12 -0.31 1.10
CA GLY A 50 15.39 -0.66 1.74
C GLY A 50 16.09 0.55 2.37
N GLU A 51 15.38 1.65 2.57
CA GLU A 51 15.87 2.83 3.28
C GLU A 51 15.62 2.62 4.78
N ASN A 52 16.70 2.41 5.54
CA ASN A 52 16.70 2.44 7.01
C ASN A 52 16.80 3.88 7.53
#